data_AF-Q5BXT5-F1
#
_entry.id   AF-Q5BXT5-F1
#
_cell.length_a   1.000
_cell.length_b   1.000
_cell.length_c   1.000
_cell.angle_alpha   90.00
_cell.angle_beta   90.00
_cell.angle_gamma   90.00
#
_symmetry.space_group_name_H-M   'P 1'
#
loop_
_entity.id
_entity.type
_entity.pdbx_description
1 polymer ?
#
loop_
_entity_poly.entity_id
_entity_poly.type
_entity_poly.pdbx_seq_one_letter_code
_entity_poly.pdbx_strand_id
1 'polypeptide(L)'
;NRSSKYFPHSNIRTNGSYMYEEFMPTDGTDVKVYTVADDYAHAEARKSPALDGKVERDHEGKEVRYPVILTPREKIIAKKVAKAVRQQICGFDLLRANGMSYVCDVNGFSFVKSSKKYYDDCSHILGVLITRKIAPRLCLPTNLPPGTDVDTPLVPTTCGAIMELRCVIAVIRHGDRTPKQKMKMEVYHQKFFTFFTKYAGGWARELKIKRPSQLQEILDIVRSILEEIDSGNVLIIVF
;
A
#
# COMPACT_ATOMS: atom_id res chain seq x y z
N ASN A 1 4.20 23.75 2.30
CA ASN A 1 3.55 22.47 1.96
C ASN A 1 3.04 21.72 3.20
N ARG A 2 2.14 22.31 4.00
CA ARG A 2 1.32 21.54 4.95
C ARG A 2 -0.08 21.50 4.38
N SER A 3 -0.57 20.32 4.00
CA SER A 3 -1.95 20.13 3.54
C SER A 3 -2.98 20.48 4.62
N SER A 4 -2.55 20.48 5.89
CA SER A 4 -3.33 20.84 7.07
C SER A 4 -3.18 22.29 7.53
N LYS A 5 -2.44 23.14 6.80
CA LYS A 5 -2.30 24.54 7.20
C LYS A 5 -3.65 25.22 7.02
N TYR A 6 -4.22 25.72 8.12
CA TYR A 6 -5.41 26.55 8.08
C TYR A 6 -5.11 27.85 7.32
N PHE A 7 -5.92 28.17 6.33
CA PHE A 7 -5.85 29.41 5.58
C PHE A 7 -7.08 30.26 5.92
N PRO A 8 -6.92 31.48 6.48
CA PRO A 8 -8.06 32.32 6.87
C PRO A 8 -8.85 32.85 5.66
N HIS A 9 -8.26 32.84 4.47
CA HIS A 9 -8.93 33.16 3.20
C HIS A 9 -8.86 31.95 2.27
N SER A 10 -10.02 31.40 1.93
CA SER A 10 -10.11 30.26 1.01
C SER A 10 -10.28 30.76 -0.42
N ASN A 11 -9.17 31.00 -1.11
CA ASN A 11 -9.21 31.12 -2.56
C ASN A 11 -9.15 29.70 -3.14
N ILE A 12 -10.24 29.29 -3.79
CA ILE A 12 -10.29 28.02 -4.51
C ILE A 12 -9.24 28.06 -5.62
N ARG A 13 -8.41 27.00 -5.71
CA ARG A 13 -7.46 26.83 -6.81
C ARG A 13 -8.24 26.60 -8.11
N THR A 14 -7.98 27.42 -9.13
CA THR A 14 -8.64 27.37 -10.44
C THR A 14 -7.77 26.77 -11.55
N ASN A 15 -6.51 26.43 -11.26
CA ASN A 15 -5.52 25.97 -12.23
C ASN A 15 -5.46 24.44 -12.41
N GLY A 16 -6.56 23.74 -12.12
CA GLY A 16 -6.66 22.29 -12.22
C GLY A 16 -7.95 21.76 -11.58
N SER A 17 -8.12 20.43 -11.62
CA SER A 17 -9.22 19.76 -10.93
C SER A 17 -8.82 19.38 -9.51
N TYR A 18 -9.65 19.74 -8.54
CA TYR A 18 -9.43 19.48 -7.12
C TYR A 18 -10.73 19.04 -6.47
N MET A 19 -10.62 18.15 -5.48
CA MET A 19 -11.71 17.84 -4.56
C MET A 19 -11.50 18.68 -3.30
N TYR A 20 -12.57 19.35 -2.86
CA TYR A 20 -12.60 20.09 -1.60
C TYR A 20 -13.58 19.38 -0.67
N GLU A 21 -13.10 19.05 0.52
CA GLU A 21 -13.85 18.36 1.55
C GLU A 21 -13.62 19.04 2.90
N GLU A 22 -14.54 18.83 3.83
CA GLU A 22 -14.41 19.32 5.20
C GLU A 22 -13.20 18.67 5.88
N PHE A 23 -12.44 19.46 6.65
CA PHE A 23 -11.34 18.92 7.44
C PHE A 23 -11.89 18.24 8.70
N MET A 24 -11.66 16.94 8.82
CA MET A 24 -12.16 16.17 9.96
C MET A 24 -11.18 16.24 11.14
N PRO A 25 -11.58 16.77 12.32
CA PRO A 25 -10.71 16.88 13.49
C PRO A 25 -10.58 15.51 14.18
N THR A 26 -9.53 14.76 13.84
CA THR A 26 -9.18 13.49 14.52
C THR A 26 -8.23 13.73 15.69
N ASP A 27 -8.02 12.70 16.52
CA ASP A 27 -6.99 12.69 17.59
C ASP A 27 -5.55 12.61 17.04
N GLY A 28 -5.32 13.08 15.81
CA GLY A 28 -4.00 13.11 15.20
C GLY A 28 -3.53 11.78 14.63
N THR A 29 -4.43 10.81 14.44
CA THR A 29 -4.13 9.52 13.81
C THR A 29 -5.09 9.22 12.66
N ASP A 30 -4.55 8.52 11.65
CA ASP A 30 -5.32 7.98 10.53
C ASP A 30 -5.42 6.46 10.72
N VAL A 31 -6.63 5.91 10.70
CA VAL A 31 -6.85 4.46 10.82
C VAL A 31 -6.81 3.84 9.42
N LYS A 32 -5.90 2.90 9.20
CA LYS A 32 -5.78 2.13 7.96
C LYS A 32 -6.45 0.79 8.15
N VAL A 33 -7.42 0.49 7.29
CA VAL A 33 -8.20 -0.74 7.33
C VAL A 33 -7.88 -1.59 6.11
N TYR A 34 -7.71 -2.89 6.33
CA TYR A 34 -7.34 -3.88 5.33
C TYR A 34 -8.32 -5.04 5.39
N THR A 35 -9.19 -5.16 4.39
CA THR A 35 -10.18 -6.22 4.29
C THR A 35 -9.62 -7.43 3.56
N VAL A 36 -10.05 -8.61 3.98
CA VAL A 36 -9.88 -9.86 3.24
C VAL A 36 -11.23 -10.55 3.19
N ALA A 37 -11.75 -10.77 1.99
CA ALA A 37 -13.10 -11.24 1.76
C ALA A 37 -14.17 -10.35 2.43
N ASP A 38 -15.30 -10.95 2.81
CA ASP A 38 -16.48 -10.24 3.32
C ASP A 38 -16.40 -9.92 4.82
N ASP A 39 -15.70 -10.75 5.61
CA ASP A 39 -15.87 -10.77 7.08
C ASP A 39 -14.56 -10.58 7.86
N TYR A 40 -13.41 -10.45 7.19
CA TYR A 40 -12.14 -10.13 7.83
C TYR A 40 -11.72 -8.69 7.56
N ALA A 41 -11.33 -7.97 8.62
CA ALA A 41 -10.73 -6.66 8.53
C ALA A 41 -9.65 -6.49 9.62
N HIS A 42 -8.43 -6.18 9.18
CA HIS A 42 -7.34 -5.75 10.05
C HIS A 42 -7.27 -4.23 10.07
N ALA A 43 -6.94 -3.62 11.21
CA ALA A 43 -6.77 -2.18 11.31
C ALA A 43 -5.53 -1.79 12.13
N GLU A 44 -4.82 -0.78 11.61
CA GLU A 44 -3.67 -0.16 12.26
C GLU A 44 -3.78 1.36 12.13
N ALA A 45 -3.43 2.10 13.18
CA ALA A 45 -3.35 3.56 13.14
C ALA A 45 -1.92 4.00 12.87
N ARG A 46 -1.78 5.14 12.20
CA ARG A 46 -0.52 5.87 12.05
C ARG A 46 -0.72 7.32 12.44
N LYS A 47 0.36 7.99 12.85
CA LYS A 47 0.32 9.44 13.06
C LYS A 47 -0.11 10.15 11.78
N SER A 48 -1.10 11.02 11.90
CA SER A 48 -1.62 11.77 10.77
C SER A 48 -0.55 12.73 10.25
N PRO A 49 -0.25 12.73 8.93
CA PRO A 49 0.64 13.71 8.32
C PRO A 49 0.16 15.15 8.49
N ALA A 50 -1.12 15.34 8.82
CA ALA A 50 -1.74 16.64 9.07
C ALA A 50 -1.20 17.35 10.31
N LEU A 51 -0.59 16.65 11.27
CA LEU A 51 -0.08 17.29 12.48
C LEU A 51 1.17 18.15 12.22
N ASP A 52 2.30 17.50 11.96
CA ASP A 52 3.61 18.16 11.79
C ASP A 52 4.30 17.84 10.46
N GLY A 53 3.82 16.81 9.75
CA GLY A 53 4.42 16.24 8.54
C GLY A 53 5.64 15.34 8.80
N LYS A 54 5.94 15.02 10.06
CA LYS A 54 7.08 14.18 10.46
C LYS A 54 6.61 12.75 10.69
N VAL A 55 7.16 11.83 9.90
CA VAL A 55 6.90 10.39 10.06
C VAL A 55 7.61 9.89 11.30
N GLU A 56 6.86 9.30 12.21
CA GLU A 56 7.42 8.61 13.39
C GLU A 56 7.98 7.26 12.98
N ARG A 57 9.22 7.00 13.42
CA ARG A 57 9.95 5.78 13.11
C ARG A 57 10.42 5.08 14.38
N ASP A 58 10.41 3.76 14.36
CA ASP A 58 11.00 2.93 15.41
C ASP A 58 12.54 2.87 15.28
N HIS A 59 13.18 2.14 16.19
CA HIS A 59 14.63 1.94 16.21
C HIS A 59 15.19 1.26 14.95
N GLU A 60 14.35 0.55 14.19
CA GLU A 60 14.72 -0.09 12.92
C GLU A 60 14.43 0.82 11.72
N GLY A 61 13.97 2.06 11.95
CA GLY A 61 13.63 3.03 10.92
C GLY A 61 12.30 2.74 10.20
N LYS A 62 11.48 1.81 10.69
CA LYS A 62 10.15 1.53 10.14
C LYS A 62 9.13 2.52 10.68
N GLU A 63 8.10 2.82 9.89
CA GLU A 63 7.02 3.72 10.31
C GLU A 63 6.22 3.09 11.45
N VAL A 64 6.07 3.82 12.56
CA VAL A 64 5.34 3.36 13.75
C VAL A 64 3.86 3.18 13.44
N ARG A 65 3.30 2.06 13.94
CA ARG A 65 1.90 1.66 13.76
C ARG A 65 1.34 1.19 15.08
N TYR A 66 0.10 1.57 15.36
CA TYR A 66 -0.61 1.17 16.57
C TYR A 66 -1.74 0.21 16.20
N PRO A 67 -1.91 -0.92 16.90
CA PRO A 67 -3.02 -1.81 16.62
C PRO A 67 -4.35 -1.11 16.91
N VAL A 68 -5.33 -1.31 16.02
CA VAL A 68 -6.68 -0.74 16.18
C VAL A 68 -7.71 -1.85 16.17
N ILE A 69 -8.60 -1.83 17.16
CA ILE A 69 -9.80 -2.65 17.15
C ILE A 69 -10.92 -1.84 16.48
N LEU A 70 -11.50 -2.41 15.43
CA LEU A 70 -12.66 -1.85 14.76
C LEU A 70 -13.93 -2.08 15.58
N THR A 71 -14.74 -1.04 15.71
CA THR A 71 -16.09 -1.12 16.27
C THR A 71 -17.01 -1.95 15.35
N PRO A 72 -18.15 -2.45 15.85
CA PRO A 72 -19.13 -3.15 15.01
C PRO A 72 -19.57 -2.33 13.80
N ARG A 73 -19.76 -1.02 13.97
CA ARG A 73 -20.12 -0.09 12.90
C ARG A 73 -19.02 0.00 11.82
N GLU A 74 -17.76 0.08 12.24
CA GLU A 74 -16.63 0.14 11.30
C GLU A 74 -16.41 -1.18 10.56
N LYS A 75 -16.70 -2.33 11.18
CA LYS A 75 -16.70 -3.62 10.47
C LYS A 75 -17.76 -3.65 9.36
N ILE A 76 -18.95 -3.08 9.62
CA ILE A 76 -19.99 -2.94 8.59
C ILE A 76 -19.51 -2.00 7.47
N ILE A 77 -18.85 -0.88 7.80
CA ILE A 77 -18.24 0.02 6.82
C ILE A 77 -17.22 -0.74 5.96
N ALA A 78 -16.31 -1.49 6.57
CA ALA A 78 -15.29 -2.27 5.89
C ALA A 78 -15.90 -3.25 4.87
N LYS A 79 -16.94 -3.99 5.28
CA LYS A 79 -17.68 -4.89 4.40
C LYS A 79 -18.34 -4.15 3.23
N LYS A 80 -18.96 -2.99 3.50
CA LYS A 80 -19.59 -2.16 2.46
C LYS A 80 -18.56 -1.63 1.45
N VAL A 81 -17.40 -1.16 1.91
CA VAL A 81 -16.32 -0.67 1.05
C VAL A 81 -15.84 -1.79 0.13
N ALA A 82 -15.47 -2.96 0.67
CA ALA A 82 -14.97 -4.09 -0.11
C ALA A 82 -15.96 -4.53 -1.21
N LYS A 83 -17.26 -4.56 -0.87
CA LYS A 83 -18.34 -4.87 -1.84
C LYS A 83 -18.52 -3.78 -2.90
N ALA A 84 -18.45 -2.51 -2.51
CA ALA A 84 -18.60 -1.39 -3.43
C ALA A 84 -17.49 -1.37 -4.48
N VAL A 85 -16.23 -1.59 -4.08
CA VAL A 85 -15.08 -1.63 -5.00
C VAL A 85 -14.89 -2.97 -5.70
N ARG A 86 -15.65 -4.00 -5.31
CA ARG A 86 -15.59 -5.36 -5.85
C ARG A 86 -14.19 -5.99 -5.75
N GLN A 87 -13.48 -5.71 -4.65
CA GLN A 87 -12.16 -6.27 -4.39
C GLN A 87 -12.18 -7.09 -3.11
N GLN A 88 -11.78 -8.36 -3.23
CA GLN A 88 -11.67 -9.29 -2.09
C GLN A 88 -10.59 -8.85 -1.09
N ILE A 89 -9.52 -8.21 -1.57
CA ILE A 89 -8.50 -7.61 -0.73
C ILE A 89 -8.54 -6.10 -1.00
N CYS A 90 -8.83 -5.31 0.02
CA CYS A 90 -8.96 -3.86 -0.13
C CYS A 90 -8.38 -3.12 1.08
N GLY A 91 -7.59 -2.08 0.83
CA GLY A 91 -7.13 -1.11 1.81
C GLY A 91 -7.92 0.19 1.68
N PHE A 92 -8.29 0.78 2.80
CA PHE A 92 -8.90 2.12 2.85
C PHE A 92 -8.52 2.85 4.14
N ASP A 93 -8.59 4.17 4.11
CA ASP A 93 -8.30 5.04 5.24
C ASP A 93 -9.60 5.54 5.88
N LEU A 94 -9.61 5.55 7.21
CA LEU A 94 -10.74 5.87 8.05
C LEU A 94 -10.36 6.91 9.10
N LEU A 95 -11.14 7.97 9.18
CA LEU A 95 -11.00 9.05 10.14
C LEU A 95 -12.05 8.88 11.24
N ARG A 96 -11.60 8.82 12.50
CA ARG A 96 -12.48 8.88 13.67
C ARG A 96 -12.56 10.32 14.14
N ALA A 97 -13.73 10.94 14.01
CA ALA A 97 -13.96 12.33 14.38
C ALA A 97 -15.40 12.51 14.88
N ASN A 98 -15.60 13.36 15.89
CA ASN A 98 -16.93 13.70 16.42
C ASN A 98 -17.80 12.47 16.79
N GLY A 99 -17.18 11.42 17.33
CA GLY A 99 -17.87 10.17 17.70
C GLY A 99 -18.29 9.28 16.51
N MET A 100 -17.86 9.62 15.29
CA MET A 100 -18.23 8.97 14.04
C MET A 100 -16.99 8.52 13.26
N SER A 101 -17.20 7.66 12.26
CA SER A 101 -16.14 7.11 11.42
C SER A 101 -16.41 7.41 9.95
N TYR A 102 -15.44 8.03 9.28
CA TYR A 102 -15.55 8.52 7.90
C TYR A 102 -14.47 7.88 7.03
N VAL A 103 -14.84 7.37 5.86
CA VAL A 103 -13.87 6.87 4.88
C VAL A 103 -13.40 8.04 4.02
N CYS A 104 -12.10 8.28 3.95
CA CYS A 104 -11.53 9.41 3.19
C CYS A 104 -10.71 8.97 1.96
N ASP A 105 -10.19 7.75 1.95
CA ASP A 105 -9.42 7.22 0.81
C ASP A 105 -9.64 5.72 0.65
N VAL A 106 -9.85 5.25 -0.58
CA VAL A 106 -9.99 3.82 -0.89
C VAL A 106 -8.93 3.45 -1.91
N ASN A 107 -7.93 2.71 -1.44
CA ASN A 107 -6.72 2.39 -2.19
C ASN A 107 -6.87 1.15 -3.10
N GLY A 108 -7.90 0.35 -2.86
CA GLY A 108 -8.07 -0.94 -3.48
C GLY A 108 -7.07 -1.98 -2.97
N PHE A 109 -6.55 -2.87 -3.83
CA PHE A 109 -5.69 -3.99 -3.43
C PHE A 109 -4.49 -3.54 -2.58
N SER A 110 -4.48 -3.95 -1.31
CA SER A 110 -3.45 -3.55 -0.37
C SER A 110 -3.29 -4.61 0.73
N PHE A 111 -2.05 -4.97 1.04
CA PHE A 111 -1.71 -5.86 2.15
C PHE A 111 -1.18 -5.08 3.35
N VAL A 112 -1.50 -5.59 4.55
CA VAL A 112 -0.80 -5.22 5.78
C VAL A 112 0.65 -5.65 5.65
N LYS A 113 1.56 -4.83 6.15
CA LYS A 113 3.00 -5.13 6.16
C LYS A 113 3.43 -5.58 7.54
N SER A 114 4.45 -6.43 7.58
CA SER A 114 5.15 -6.84 8.80
C SER A 114 4.26 -7.47 9.89
N SER A 115 3.11 -8.03 9.52
CA SER A 115 2.23 -8.76 10.44
C SER A 115 2.12 -10.22 10.02
N LYS A 116 2.84 -11.10 10.73
CA LYS A 116 2.80 -12.54 10.49
C LYS A 116 1.38 -13.09 10.60
N LYS A 117 0.66 -12.68 11.66
CA LYS A 117 -0.75 -13.05 11.86
C LYS A 117 -1.63 -12.68 10.67
N TYR A 118 -1.46 -11.47 10.12
CA TYR A 118 -2.21 -11.07 8.94
C TYR A 118 -1.91 -11.98 7.74
N TYR A 119 -0.64 -12.34 7.53
CA TYR A 119 -0.26 -13.24 6.43
C TYR A 119 -0.89 -14.63 6.59
N ASP A 120 -0.85 -15.19 7.79
CA ASP A 120 -1.45 -16.49 8.12
C ASP A 120 -2.98 -16.44 7.90
N ASP A 121 -3.67 -15.44 8.48
CA ASP A 121 -5.13 -15.28 8.34
C ASP A 121 -5.53 -15.05 6.87
N CYS A 122 -4.83 -14.14 6.17
CA CYS A 122 -5.13 -13.79 4.79
C CYS A 122 -4.91 -14.97 3.85
N SER A 123 -3.81 -15.70 4.00
CA SER A 123 -3.52 -16.88 3.17
C SER A 123 -4.55 -17.99 3.39
N HIS A 124 -4.96 -18.23 4.64
CA HIS A 124 -5.99 -19.20 4.95
C HIS A 124 -7.34 -18.83 4.32
N ILE A 125 -7.81 -17.59 4.50
CA ILE A 125 -9.08 -17.11 3.94
C ILE A 125 -9.09 -17.22 2.40
N LEU A 126 -8.02 -16.77 1.75
CA LEU A 126 -7.89 -16.87 0.30
C LEU A 126 -7.86 -18.33 -0.16
N GLY A 127 -7.15 -19.20 0.56
CA GLY A 127 -7.12 -20.64 0.29
C GLY A 127 -8.53 -21.24 0.32
N VAL A 128 -9.32 -20.94 1.36
CA VAL A 128 -10.72 -21.39 1.47
C VAL A 128 -11.57 -20.86 0.31
N LEU A 129 -11.44 -19.58 -0.06
CA LEU A 129 -12.19 -18.99 -1.16
C LEU A 129 -11.86 -19.61 -2.52
N ILE A 130 -10.57 -19.79 -2.80
CA ILE A 130 -10.08 -20.38 -4.04
C ILE A 130 -10.55 -21.83 -4.12
N THR A 131 -10.35 -22.63 -3.06
CA THR A 131 -10.80 -24.02 -3.00
C THR A 131 -12.30 -24.12 -3.19
N ARG A 132 -13.13 -23.30 -2.51
CA ARG A 132 -14.59 -23.29 -2.72
C ARG A 132 -14.98 -22.98 -4.17
N LYS A 133 -14.21 -22.17 -4.89
CA LYS A 133 -14.53 -21.78 -6.27
C LYS A 133 -14.03 -22.80 -7.29
N ILE A 134 -12.88 -23.41 -7.04
CA ILE A 134 -12.18 -24.29 -7.99
C ILE A 134 -12.53 -25.76 -7.74
N ALA A 135 -12.68 -26.20 -6.49
CA ALA A 135 -12.93 -27.59 -6.15
C ALA A 135 -14.16 -28.17 -6.87
N PRO A 136 -15.32 -27.50 -7.01
CA PRO A 136 -16.45 -28.06 -7.76
C PRO A 136 -16.17 -28.28 -9.27
N ARG A 137 -15.13 -27.64 -9.82
CA ARG A 137 -14.73 -27.80 -11.23
C ARG A 137 -13.65 -28.87 -11.41
N LEU A 138 -12.75 -29.01 -10.43
CA LEU A 138 -11.66 -29.99 -10.47
C LEU A 138 -12.08 -31.33 -9.86
N CYS A 139 -12.94 -31.30 -8.85
CA CYS A 139 -13.63 -32.43 -8.28
C CYS A 139 -15.03 -32.45 -8.91
N LEU A 140 -15.21 -33.21 -9.98
CA LEU A 140 -16.53 -33.45 -10.55
C LEU A 140 -17.45 -33.99 -9.44
N PRO A 141 -18.68 -33.47 -9.28
CA PRO A 141 -19.65 -34.10 -8.40
C PRO A 141 -20.00 -35.44 -9.02
N THR A 142 -19.37 -36.50 -8.54
CA THR A 142 -19.96 -37.82 -8.64
C THR A 142 -21.30 -37.72 -7.94
N ASN A 143 -22.40 -37.91 -8.68
CA ASN A 143 -23.67 -38.31 -8.08
C ASN A 143 -23.43 -39.70 -7.47
N LEU A 144 -22.76 -39.78 -6.32
CA LEU A 144 -22.47 -41.04 -5.66
C LEU A 144 -23.40 -41.19 -4.46
N PRO A 145 -24.17 -42.29 -4.38
CA PRO A 145 -24.92 -42.64 -3.19
C PRO A 145 -23.98 -42.76 -1.97
N PRO A 146 -24.46 -42.58 -0.74
CA PRO A 146 -23.65 -42.80 0.45
C PRO A 146 -23.33 -44.31 0.56
N GLY A 147 -22.05 -44.69 0.42
CA GLY A 147 -21.62 -46.05 0.81
C GLY A 147 -20.62 -46.78 -0.09
N THR A 148 -20.07 -46.20 -1.16
CA THR A 148 -18.99 -46.84 -1.92
C THR A 148 -17.69 -46.06 -1.77
N ASP A 149 -16.78 -46.59 -0.96
CA ASP A 149 -15.35 -46.45 -1.22
C ASP A 149 -15.10 -46.84 -2.69
N VAL A 150 -14.20 -46.16 -3.43
CA VAL A 150 -13.89 -46.29 -4.88
C VAL A 150 -14.65 -45.24 -5.73
N ASP A 151 -14.09 -44.31 -6.50
CA ASP A 151 -12.75 -44.13 -7.09
C ASP A 151 -12.47 -42.63 -7.30
N THR A 152 -11.28 -42.17 -6.91
CA THR A 152 -10.72 -40.91 -7.45
C THR A 152 -10.29 -41.21 -8.88
N PRO A 153 -10.63 -40.40 -9.91
CA PRO A 153 -10.27 -40.73 -11.28
C PRO A 153 -8.76 -40.92 -11.40
N LEU A 154 -8.36 -42.15 -11.70
CA LEU A 154 -6.97 -42.57 -11.79
C LEU A 154 -6.38 -42.01 -13.09
N VAL A 155 -5.76 -40.83 -13.03
CA VAL A 155 -5.02 -40.27 -14.17
C VAL A 155 -3.63 -40.93 -14.18
N PRO A 156 -3.24 -41.65 -15.25
CA PRO A 156 -1.91 -42.25 -15.31
C PRO A 156 -0.85 -41.15 -15.28
N THR A 157 0.02 -41.19 -14.28
CA THR A 157 1.22 -40.33 -14.20
C THR A 157 2.47 -41.19 -14.25
N THR A 158 3.63 -40.57 -14.48
CA THR A 158 4.95 -41.22 -14.51
C THR A 158 5.35 -41.89 -13.19
N CYS A 159 4.60 -41.67 -12.09
CA CYS A 159 4.91 -42.21 -10.77
C CYS A 159 3.69 -42.80 -10.02
N GLY A 160 2.56 -43.04 -10.70
CA GLY A 160 1.37 -43.67 -10.10
C GLY A 160 0.06 -43.24 -10.75
N ALA A 161 -1.04 -43.83 -10.32
CA ALA A 161 -2.35 -43.62 -10.92
C ALA A 161 -3.21 -42.56 -10.22
N ILE A 162 -2.81 -42.07 -9.02
CA ILE A 162 -3.58 -41.13 -8.22
C ILE A 162 -2.89 -39.75 -8.24
N MET A 163 -3.63 -38.72 -8.66
CA MET A 163 -3.20 -37.32 -8.54
C MET A 163 -3.64 -36.78 -7.17
N GLU A 164 -2.68 -36.43 -6.32
CA GLU A 164 -2.93 -35.77 -5.03
C GLU A 164 -2.59 -34.27 -5.14
N LEU A 165 -3.48 -33.39 -4.72
CA LEU A 165 -3.19 -31.95 -4.64
C LEU A 165 -2.14 -31.70 -3.54
N ARG A 166 -0.88 -31.54 -3.93
CA ARG A 166 0.23 -31.29 -2.99
C ARG A 166 0.26 -29.86 -2.47
N CYS A 167 0.05 -28.86 -3.34
CA CYS A 167 0.00 -27.45 -2.95
C CYS A 167 -0.74 -26.60 -3.99
N VAL A 168 -1.30 -25.47 -3.53
CA VAL A 168 -1.80 -24.40 -4.40
C VAL A 168 -0.84 -23.22 -4.27
N ILE A 169 -0.16 -22.87 -5.36
CA ILE A 169 0.71 -21.68 -5.43
C ILE A 169 -0.07 -20.58 -6.15
N ALA A 170 -0.48 -19.56 -5.41
CA ALA A 170 -1.12 -18.38 -5.97
C ALA A 170 -0.13 -17.20 -5.99
N VAL A 171 0.27 -16.76 -7.18
CA VAL A 171 1.08 -15.54 -7.35
C VAL A 171 0.13 -14.36 -7.56
N ILE A 172 -0.01 -13.53 -6.55
CA ILE A 172 -0.87 -12.35 -6.60
C ILE A 172 0.02 -11.12 -6.74
N ARG A 173 -0.09 -10.42 -7.87
CA ARG A 173 0.58 -9.13 -8.10
C ARG A 173 -0.44 -8.00 -8.06
N HIS A 174 -0.01 -6.85 -7.54
CA HIS A 174 -0.77 -5.62 -7.70
C HIS A 174 -0.78 -5.26 -9.20
N GLY A 175 -1.94 -5.38 -9.85
CA GLY A 175 -2.11 -4.95 -11.24
C GLY A 175 -1.83 -3.45 -11.38
N ASP A 176 -1.13 -3.07 -12.44
CA ASP A 176 -0.91 -1.69 -12.90
C ASP A 176 -0.32 -0.67 -11.91
N ARG A 177 0.73 -1.07 -11.20
CA ARG A 177 1.74 -0.10 -10.77
C ARG A 177 3.06 -0.43 -11.45
N THR A 178 3.51 0.42 -12.38
CA THR A 178 4.94 0.53 -12.67
C THR A 178 5.64 0.65 -11.30
N PRO A 179 6.60 -0.21 -10.96
CA PRO A 179 7.27 -0.16 -9.66
C PRO A 179 7.70 1.28 -9.40
N LYS A 180 7.11 1.92 -8.39
CA LYS A 180 7.58 3.22 -7.94
C LYS A 180 8.95 2.97 -7.32
N GLN A 181 10.01 3.14 -8.11
CA GLN A 181 11.40 3.11 -7.65
C GLN A 181 11.65 4.34 -6.77
N LYS A 182 11.11 4.28 -5.54
CA LYS A 182 11.21 5.36 -4.57
C LYS A 182 12.52 5.21 -3.82
N MET A 183 13.57 5.79 -4.39
CA MET A 183 14.86 5.93 -3.74
C MET A 183 14.82 7.11 -2.76
N LYS A 184 15.31 6.89 -1.54
CA LYS A 184 15.58 7.96 -0.58
C LYS A 184 17.05 7.88 -0.24
N MET A 185 17.76 8.99 -0.42
CA MET A 185 19.17 9.10 -0.12
C MET A 185 19.45 10.51 0.37
N GLU A 186 20.47 10.63 1.21
CA GLU A 186 21.05 11.91 1.55
C GLU A 186 22.02 12.30 0.42
N VAL A 187 22.06 13.58 0.10
CA VAL A 187 22.88 14.09 -1.00
C VAL A 187 23.60 15.33 -0.52
N TYR A 188 24.92 15.32 -0.64
CA TYR A 188 25.80 16.35 -0.11
C TYR A 188 26.53 17.13 -1.20
N HIS A 189 26.40 16.73 -2.47
CA HIS A 189 27.15 17.35 -3.55
C HIS A 189 26.59 18.73 -3.90
N GLN A 190 27.47 19.73 -4.04
CA GLN A 190 27.11 21.14 -4.22
C GLN A 190 26.15 21.39 -5.39
N LYS A 191 26.30 20.63 -6.49
CA LYS A 191 25.39 20.71 -7.66
C LYS A 191 23.92 20.50 -7.28
N PHE A 192 23.61 19.59 -6.34
CA PHE A 192 22.23 19.40 -5.87
C PHE A 192 21.74 20.56 -4.99
N PHE A 193 22.60 21.16 -4.18
CA PHE A 193 22.24 22.35 -3.40
C PHE A 193 22.00 23.57 -4.29
N THR A 194 22.80 23.76 -5.33
CA THR A 194 22.59 24.81 -6.33
C THR A 194 21.26 24.61 -7.05
N PHE A 195 20.98 23.39 -7.53
CA PHE A 195 19.70 23.04 -8.14
C PHE A 195 18.54 23.30 -7.18
N PHE A 196 18.66 22.87 -5.92
CA PHE A 196 17.63 23.11 -4.90
C PHE A 196 17.40 24.60 -4.69
N THR A 197 18.45 25.39 -4.51
CA THR A 197 18.36 26.83 -4.27
C THR A 197 17.71 27.56 -5.44
N LYS A 198 18.07 27.17 -6.68
CA LYS A 198 17.52 27.72 -7.93
C LYS A 198 16.00 27.56 -8.03
N TYR A 199 15.46 26.40 -7.66
CA TYR A 199 14.03 26.11 -7.85
C TYR A 199 13.17 26.22 -6.59
N ALA A 200 13.77 26.05 -5.40
CA ALA A 200 13.07 26.14 -4.13
C ALA A 200 13.08 27.59 -3.57
N GLY A 201 14.04 28.41 -4.01
CA GLY A 201 14.20 29.79 -3.59
C GLY A 201 14.66 29.90 -2.13
N GLY A 202 15.97 29.74 -1.88
CA GLY A 202 16.75 30.09 -0.66
C GLY A 202 16.31 29.55 0.71
N TRP A 203 15.02 29.62 1.04
CA TRP A 203 14.42 29.40 2.36
C TRP A 203 13.43 28.23 2.41
N ALA A 204 13.15 27.58 1.28
CA ALA A 204 12.23 26.46 1.23
C ALA A 204 12.84 25.19 1.85
N ARG A 205 12.03 24.44 2.62
CA ARG A 205 12.44 23.16 3.24
C ARG A 205 12.26 21.95 2.34
N GLU A 206 11.51 22.07 1.25
CA GLU A 206 11.16 20.97 0.36
C GLU A 206 10.98 21.49 -1.07
N LEU A 207 11.55 20.78 -2.05
CA LEU A 207 11.34 21.01 -3.47
C LEU A 207 10.68 19.79 -4.11
N LYS A 208 9.48 19.96 -4.66
CA LYS A 208 8.78 18.92 -5.42
C LYS A 208 8.97 19.13 -6.91
N ILE A 209 9.60 18.16 -7.56
CA ILE A 209 10.02 18.24 -8.95
C ILE A 209 9.11 17.33 -9.76
N LYS A 210 8.43 17.91 -10.76
CA LYS A 210 7.48 17.19 -11.61
C LYS A 210 7.63 17.50 -13.10
N ARG A 211 8.30 18.62 -13.45
CA ARG A 211 8.44 19.04 -14.84
C ARG A 211 9.56 18.24 -15.51
N PRO A 212 9.36 17.74 -16.74
CA PRO A 212 10.37 16.97 -17.46
C PRO A 212 11.72 17.67 -17.55
N SER A 213 11.74 18.98 -17.80
CA SER A 213 12.98 19.77 -17.88
C SER A 213 13.79 19.77 -16.57
N GLN A 214 13.11 19.87 -15.42
CA GLN A 214 13.77 19.85 -14.12
C GLN A 214 14.28 18.45 -13.76
N LEU A 215 13.55 17.40 -14.15
CA LEU A 215 13.98 16.02 -13.97
C LEU A 215 15.20 15.70 -14.84
N GLN A 216 15.25 16.24 -16.06
CA GLN A 216 16.40 16.11 -16.94
C GLN A 216 17.64 16.79 -16.33
N GLU A 217 17.51 17.99 -15.79
CA GLU A 217 18.63 18.69 -15.13
C GLU A 217 19.19 17.91 -13.92
N ILE A 218 18.34 17.23 -13.14
CA ILE A 218 18.82 16.31 -12.09
C ILE A 218 19.58 15.13 -12.68
N LEU A 219 19.04 14.53 -13.74
CA LEU A 219 19.70 13.39 -14.40
C LEU A 219 21.08 13.80 -14.93
N ASP A 220 21.19 14.99 -15.49
CA ASP A 220 22.46 15.52 -16.01
C ASP A 220 23.45 15.80 -14.86
N ILE A 221 22.98 16.32 -13.72
CA ILE A 221 23.80 16.45 -12.50
C ILE A 221 24.33 15.08 -12.06
N VAL A 222 23.46 14.06 -11.99
CA VAL A 222 23.85 12.70 -11.60
C VAL A 222 24.89 12.13 -12.55
N ARG A 223 24.67 12.24 -13.86
CA ARG A 223 25.61 11.75 -14.89
C ARG A 223 26.96 12.44 -14.79
N SER A 224 26.98 13.76 -14.65
CA SER A 224 28.21 14.52 -14.49
C SER A 224 28.98 14.12 -13.23
N ILE A 225 28.29 13.86 -12.11
CA ILE A 225 28.94 13.39 -10.87
C ILE A 225 29.50 11.97 -11.06
N LEU A 226 28.77 11.08 -11.74
CA LEU A 226 29.25 9.73 -12.05
C LEU A 226 30.51 9.76 -12.92
N GLU A 227 30.54 10.62 -13.95
CA GLU A 227 31.74 10.81 -14.78
C GLU A 227 32.93 11.34 -13.97
N GLU A 228 32.70 12.27 -13.04
CA GLU A 228 33.73 12.79 -12.14
C GLU A 228 34.28 11.71 -11.20
N ILE A 229 33.41 10.81 -10.71
CA ILE A 229 33.78 9.65 -9.89
C ILE A 229 34.62 8.66 -10.71
N ASP A 230 34.14 8.28 -11.90
CA ASP A 230 34.82 7.31 -12.77
C ASP A 230 36.18 7.82 -13.26
N SER A 231 36.31 9.14 -13.40
CA SER A 231 37.57 9.82 -13.73
C SER A 231 38.53 9.94 -12.53
N GLY A 232 38.14 9.50 -11.33
CA GLY A 232 38.94 9.57 -10.12
C GLY A 232 39.06 10.97 -9.50
N ASN A 233 38.25 11.93 -9.96
CA ASN A 233 38.31 13.34 -9.53
C ASN A 233 37.49 13.61 -8.26
N VAL A 234 36.71 12.63 -7.78
CA VAL A 234 35.89 12.74 -6.57
C VAL A 234 36.10 11.52 -5.70
N LEU A 235 36.62 11.73 -4.49
CA LEU A 235 36.68 10.71 -3.44
C LEU A 235 35.28 10.57 -2.83
N ILE A 236 34.60 9.46 -3.08
CA ILE A 236 33.37 9.16 -2.33
C ILE A 236 33.79 8.59 -0.97
N ILE A 237 33.65 9.40 0.08
CA ILE A 237 33.59 8.87 1.44
C ILE A 237 32.17 8.32 1.61
N VAL A 238 32.00 7.02 1.34
CA VAL A 238 30.79 6.30 1.75
C VAL A 238 30.96 5.98 3.23
N PHE A 239 30.09 6.53 4.08
CA PHE A 239 29.90 6.04 5.45
C PHE A 239 28.90 4.89 5.45
#